data_AF-A0A6P0SU36-F1
#
_entry.id   AF-A0A6P0SU36-F1
#
_cell.length_a   1.000
_cell.length_b   1.000
_cell.length_c   1.000
_cell.angle_alpha   90.00
_cell.angle_beta   90.00
_cell.angle_gamma   90.00
#
_symmetry.space_group_name_H-M   'P 1'
#
loop_
_entity.id
_entity.type
_entity.pdbx_description
1 polymer ?
#
loop_
_entity_poly.entity_id
_entity_poly.type
_entity_poly.pdbx_seq_one_letter_code
_entity_poly.pdbx_strand_id
1 'polypeptide(L)' 'DAGLVYATDAKVSNQVKIVATAPPESYSRIIYPVAVLKESKNPDHANQFVQFLISDSAKNVFESYGFIMAE' A
#
# COMPACT_ATOMS: atom_id res chain seq x y z
N ASP A 1 -8.68 11.58 -23.17
CA ASP A 1 -7.39 11.48 -22.46
C ASP A 1 -7.43 10.39 -21.39
N ALA A 2 -6.28 9.87 -20.97
CA ALA A 2 -6.14 8.81 -19.96
C ALA A 2 -4.85 8.97 -19.15
N GLY A 3 -4.80 8.37 -17.96
CA GLY A 3 -3.61 8.31 -17.09
C GLY A 3 -3.40 6.92 -16.50
N LEU A 4 -2.18 6.64 -16.04
CA LEU A 4 -1.82 5.38 -15.37
C LEU A 4 -1.63 5.64 -13.87
N VAL A 5 -2.41 4.95 -13.04
CA VAL A 5 -2.42 5.08 -11.58
C VAL A 5 -2.59 3.70 -10.93
N TYR A 6 -2.42 3.60 -9.62
CA TYR A 6 -2.73 2.36 -8.90
C TYR A 6 -4.23 2.20 -8.70
N ALA A 7 -4.69 0.95 -8.55
CA ALA A 7 -6.10 0.65 -8.31
C ALA A 7 -6.62 1.33 -7.02
N THR A 8 -5.75 1.51 -6.02
CA THR A 8 -6.05 2.21 -4.76
C THR A 8 -6.38 3.69 -5.01
N ASP A 9 -5.69 4.36 -5.95
CA ASP A 9 -5.94 5.77 -6.30
C ASP A 9 -7.30 5.93 -6.97
N ALA A 10 -7.65 5.01 -7.87
CA ALA A 10 -8.96 4.99 -8.52
C ALA A 10 -10.09 4.65 -7.54
N LYS A 11 -9.84 3.85 -6.50
CA LYS A 11 -10.83 3.45 -5.49
C LYS A 11 -11.27 4.62 -4.59
N VAL A 12 -10.36 5.53 -4.28
CA VAL A 12 -10.63 6.66 -3.35
C VAL A 12 -11.22 7.90 -4.03
N SER A 13 -11.26 7.92 -5.37
CA SER A 13 -11.75 9.06 -6.14
C SER A 13 -13.07 8.74 -6.83
N ASN A 14 -14.03 9.66 -6.75
CA ASN A 14 -15.29 9.61 -7.51
C ASN A 14 -15.20 10.34 -8.86
N GLN A 15 -14.04 10.89 -9.21
CA GLN A 15 -13.85 11.73 -10.40
C GLN A 15 -13.26 10.97 -11.59
N VAL A 16 -12.90 9.70 -11.40
CA VAL A 16 -12.23 8.87 -12.41
C VAL A 16 -12.95 7.53 -12.58
N LYS A 17 -12.74 6.90 -13.73
CA LYS A 17 -13.25 5.56 -14.03
C LYS A 17 -12.10 4.69 -14.51
N ILE A 18 -12.04 3.46 -14.02
CA ILE A 18 -11.14 2.44 -14.53
C ILE A 18 -11.63 2.00 -15.92
N VAL A 19 -10.79 2.19 -16.93
CA VAL A 19 -11.09 1.79 -18.32
C VAL A 19 -10.30 0.55 -18.76
N ALA A 20 -9.19 0.25 -18.08
CA ALA A 20 -8.37 -0.94 -18.27
C ALA A 20 -7.55 -1.22 -17.01
N THR A 21 -7.18 -2.49 -16.80
CA THR A 21 -6.22 -2.92 -15.77
C THR A 21 -5.01 -3.51 -16.47
N ALA A 22 -3.80 -3.15 -16.02
CA ALA A 22 -2.57 -3.70 -16.58
C ALA A 22 -2.51 -5.22 -16.40
N PRO A 23 -2.13 -6.00 -17.42
CA PRO A 23 -1.95 -7.44 -17.28
C PRO A 23 -0.85 -7.78 -16.26
N PRO A 24 -1.00 -8.79 -15.39
CA PRO A 24 -0.02 -9.11 -14.35
C PRO A 24 1.41 -9.37 -14.87
N GLU A 25 1.54 -9.92 -16.07
CA GLU A 25 2.81 -10.19 -16.75
C GLU A 25 3.49 -8.93 -17.30
N SER A 26 2.79 -7.79 -17.31
CA SER A 26 3.29 -6.53 -17.86
C SER A 26 4.02 -5.66 -16.82
N TYR A 27 4.09 -6.08 -15.56
CA TYR A 27 4.73 -5.32 -14.49
C TYR A 27 5.36 -6.23 -13.43
N SER A 28 6.39 -5.71 -12.74
CA SER A 28 6.91 -6.34 -11.52
C SER A 28 5.96 -6.11 -10.36
N ARG A 29 5.88 -7.09 -9.43
CA ARG A 29 4.97 -7.01 -8.28
C ARG A 29 5.12 -5.66 -7.55
N ILE A 30 4.00 -4.97 -7.36
CA ILE A 30 3.93 -3.68 -6.67
C ILE A 30 3.95 -3.97 -5.17
N ILE A 31 5.07 -3.63 -4.51
CA ILE A 31 5.31 -3.92 -3.08
C ILE A 31 5.68 -2.61 -2.37
N TYR A 32 5.07 -2.38 -1.20
CA TYR A 32 5.37 -1.25 -0.32
C TYR A 32 6.11 -1.74 0.92
N PRO A 33 7.46 -1.79 0.91
CA PRO A 33 8.23 -2.21 2.08
C PRO A 33 8.18 -1.14 3.16
N VAL A 34 8.19 -1.58 4.42
CA VAL A 34 8.32 -0.71 5.59
C VAL A 34 9.51 -1.19 6.42
N ALA A 35 10.33 -0.24 6.90
CA ALA A 35 11.48 -0.53 7.72
C ALA A 35 11.77 0.61 8.69
N VAL A 36 12.32 0.28 9.86
CA VAL A 36 12.88 1.27 10.78
C VAL A 36 14.21 1.77 10.23
N LEU A 37 14.38 3.09 10.21
CA LEU A 37 15.65 3.70 9.80
C LEU A 37 16.75 3.37 10.81
N LYS A 38 17.93 2.97 10.31
CA LYS A 38 19.10 2.66 11.13
C LYS A 38 19.49 3.81 12.07
N GLU A 39 19.38 5.05 11.60
CA GLU A 39 19.71 6.27 12.35
C GLU A 39 18.51 6.86 13.11
N SER A 40 17.45 6.06 13.34
CA SER A 40 16.28 6.54 14.09
C SER A 40 16.68 7.00 15.48
N LYS A 41 16.29 8.21 15.86
CA LYS A 41 16.46 8.74 17.22
C LYS A 41 15.51 8.10 18.23
N ASN A 42 14.51 7.35 17.74
CA ASN A 42 13.49 6.67 18.55
C ASN A 42 13.28 5.23 18.03
N PRO A 43 14.29 4.35 18.10
CA PRO A 43 14.22 3.02 17.48
C PRO A 43 13.10 2.15 18.07
N ASP A 44 12.88 2.23 19.38
CA ASP A 44 11.85 1.41 20.05
C ASP A 44 10.43 1.78 19.62
N HIS A 45 10.10 3.08 19.62
CA HIS A 45 8.80 3.56 19.14
C HIS A 45 8.61 3.31 17.63
N ALA A 46 9.68 3.45 16.84
CA ALA A 46 9.62 3.14 15.42
C ALA A 46 9.33 1.64 15.18
N ASN A 47 9.99 0.76 15.95
CA ASN A 47 9.71 -0.68 15.91
C ASN A 47 8.27 -0.98 16.32
N GLN A 48 7.78 -0.38 17.41
CA GLN A 48 6.38 -0.54 17.84
C GLN A 48 5.39 -0.09 16.75
N PHE A 49 5.69 1.00 16.05
CA PHE A 49 4.85 1.47 14.95
C PHE A 49 4.85 0.51 13.76
N VAL A 50 6.01 -0.02 13.37
CA VAL A 50 6.09 -1.06 12.31
C VAL A 50 5.32 -2.32 12.72
N GLN A 51 5.43 -2.74 13.98
CA GLN A 51 4.64 -3.88 14.52
C GLN A 51 3.13 -3.59 14.49
N PHE A 52 2.72 -2.36 14.77
CA PHE A 52 1.32 -1.95 14.63
C PHE A 52 0.85 -2.02 13.17
N LEU A 53 1.65 -1.57 12.21
CA LEU A 53 1.30 -1.59 10.79
C LEU A 53 1.10 -3.00 10.23
N ILE A 54 1.69 -4.02 10.85
CA ILE A 54 1.48 -5.45 10.48
C ILE A 54 0.42 -6.15 11.33
N SER A 55 -0.22 -5.46 12.28
CA SER A 55 -1.31 -6.00 13.09
C SER A 55 -2.60 -6.16 12.27
N ASP A 56 -3.49 -7.05 12.68
CA ASP A 56 -4.76 -7.29 11.98
C ASP A 56 -5.64 -6.03 11.90
N SER A 57 -5.57 -5.16 12.92
CA SER A 57 -6.26 -3.87 12.88
C SER A 57 -5.77 -3.00 11.73
N ALA A 58 -4.46 -2.93 11.50
CA ALA A 58 -3.90 -2.15 10.40
C ALA A 58 -4.15 -2.82 9.05
N LYS A 59 -4.06 -4.16 8.97
CA LYS A 59 -4.39 -4.93 7.75
C LYS A 59 -5.81 -4.62 7.26
N ASN A 60 -6.80 -4.65 8.16
CA ASN A 60 -8.18 -4.32 7.82
C ASN A 60 -8.31 -2.92 7.21
N VAL A 61 -7.54 -1.96 7.72
CA VAL A 61 -7.49 -0.61 7.14
C VAL A 61 -6.89 -0.66 5.73
N PHE A 62 -5.73 -1.27 5.54
CA PHE A 62 -5.10 -1.41 4.22
C PHE A 62 -6.03 -2.05 3.18
N GLU A 63 -6.69 -3.16 3.55
CA GLU A 63 -7.63 -3.87 2.68
C GLU A 63 -8.85 -3.01 2.33
N SER A 64 -9.38 -2.23 3.29
CA SER A 64 -10.48 -1.30 3.04
C SER A 64 -10.13 -0.27 1.96
N TYR A 65 -8.86 0.15 1.88
CA TYR A 65 -8.33 1.05 0.85
C TYR A 65 -7.88 0.34 -0.44
N GLY A 66 -7.97 -1.00 -0.49
CA GLY A 66 -7.69 -1.79 -1.70
C GLY A 66 -6.26 -2.29 -1.83
N PHE A 67 -5.45 -2.19 -0.77
CA PHE A 67 -4.17 -2.89 -0.69
C PHE A 67 -4.40 -4.38 -0.43
N ILE A 68 -3.46 -5.20 -0.90
CA ILE A 68 -3.36 -6.62 -0.55
C ILE A 68 -2.13 -6.81 0.34
N MET A 69 -2.27 -7.62 1.39
CA MET A 69 -1.13 -7.90 2.26
C MET A 69 -0.06 -8.68 1.49
N ALA A 70 1.20 -8.28 1.66
CA ALA A 70 2.33 -9.02 1.12
C ALA A 70 2.43 -10.38 1.81
N GLU A 71 2.70 -11.43 1.03
CA GLU A 71 3.02 -12.78 1.52
C GLU A 71 4.47 -12.84 2.00
#